data_AF-A0A6L9QAJ6-F1
#
_entry.id   AF-A0A6L9QAJ6-F1
#
_cell.length_a   1.000
_cell.length_b   1.000
_cell.length_c   1.000
_cell.angle_alpha   90.00
_cell.angle_beta   90.00
_cell.angle_gamma   90.00
#
_symmetry.space_group_name_H-M   'P 1'
#
loop_
_entity.id
_entity.type
_entity.pdbx_description
1 polymer ?
#
loop_
_entity_poly.entity_id
_entity_poly.type
_entity_poly.pdbx_seq_one_letter_code
_entity_poly.pdbx_strand_id
1 'polypeptide(L)'
;MMPFPNRDDVAMEQILRACGNDHDFPGQNRLEVTETETDAAGQTVNVNRTACRKCGMVRITRWQAPEPGTGGSFCALTVYKRPEPGDVPGITERALHVTEQELADFVAAHGFPGGVPAGFAPDRRTTAAEEHLDLAVRVRAGQFVLLDRTRSLGDILPVPAYAESAGLIDAVPGAALFWPLVRDGDLPLAVTISPTPPEPVRTYDRIVELSCRFQTGHAVLRELAGRELPLPPLPAGHGDYRLRFHTKPSGCLLQLWNQPRTKPKELLCPPPGDPG
;
A
#
# COMPACT_ATOMS: atom_id res chain seq x y z
N MET A 1 13.59 -9.86 2.85
CA MET A 1 13.61 -10.26 1.42
C MET A 1 13.05 -9.09 0.62
N MET A 2 13.73 -8.65 -0.44
CA MET A 2 13.22 -7.56 -1.29
C MET A 2 11.96 -8.05 -2.02
N PRO A 3 10.87 -7.28 -2.07
CA PRO A 3 9.70 -7.68 -2.83
C PRO A 3 10.04 -7.76 -4.33
N PHE A 4 9.39 -8.69 -5.04
CA PHE A 4 9.58 -8.80 -6.49
C PHE A 4 9.11 -7.50 -7.17
N PRO A 5 9.93 -6.86 -8.02
CA PRO A 5 9.59 -5.59 -8.66
C PRO A 5 8.36 -5.66 -9.57
N ASN A 6 7.53 -4.62 -9.59
CA ASN A 6 6.39 -4.49 -10.48
C ASN A 6 6.49 -3.23 -11.38
N ARG A 7 5.49 -3.00 -12.23
CA ARG A 7 5.46 -1.83 -13.13
C ARG A 7 5.45 -0.48 -12.38
N ASP A 8 4.90 -0.44 -11.17
CA ASP A 8 4.93 0.77 -10.34
C ASP A 8 6.36 1.08 -9.88
N ASP A 9 7.17 0.06 -9.58
CA ASP A 9 8.59 0.24 -9.24
C ASP A 9 9.41 0.77 -10.42
N VAL A 10 9.15 0.26 -11.63
CA VAL A 10 9.80 0.73 -12.88
C VAL A 10 9.42 2.18 -13.17
N ALA A 11 8.12 2.49 -13.13
CA ALA A 11 7.61 3.82 -13.38
C ALA A 11 8.19 4.86 -12.40
N MET A 12 8.27 4.50 -11.11
CA MET A 12 8.90 5.34 -10.10
C MET A 12 10.37 5.61 -10.43
N GLU A 13 11.16 4.57 -10.75
CA GLU A 13 12.58 4.75 -11.08
C GLU A 13 12.77 5.67 -12.28
N GLN A 14 11.94 5.53 -13.32
CA GLN A 14 12.01 6.38 -14.50
C GLN A 14 11.70 7.85 -14.18
N ILE A 15 10.67 8.11 -13.36
CA ILE A 15 10.32 9.47 -12.91
C ILE A 15 11.46 10.06 -12.06
N LEU A 16 12.05 9.27 -11.16
CA LEU A 16 13.19 9.70 -10.34
C LEU A 16 14.40 10.05 -11.21
N ARG A 17 14.73 9.21 -12.20
CA ARG A 17 15.83 9.47 -13.14
C ARG A 17 15.58 10.72 -13.97
N ALA A 18 14.35 10.93 -14.45
CA ALA A 18 13.99 12.11 -15.21
C ALA A 18 14.10 13.41 -14.39
N CYS A 19 13.85 13.33 -13.08
CA CYS A 19 14.04 14.47 -12.19
C CYS A 19 15.52 14.82 -11.96
N GLY A 20 16.42 13.82 -12.02
CA GLY A 20 17.85 14.01 -11.83
C GLY A 20 18.19 14.69 -10.50
N ASN A 21 19.09 15.66 -10.53
CA ASN A 21 19.49 16.47 -9.37
C ASN A 21 18.68 17.78 -9.22
N ASP A 22 17.74 18.07 -10.14
CA ASP A 22 16.94 19.31 -10.17
C ASP A 22 15.55 19.10 -9.55
N HIS A 23 15.56 18.74 -8.27
CA HIS A 23 14.33 18.53 -7.51
C HIS A 23 13.60 19.85 -7.24
N ASP A 24 12.30 19.88 -7.55
CA ASP A 24 11.40 20.99 -7.23
C ASP A 24 10.77 20.79 -5.84
N PHE A 25 11.47 21.27 -4.81
CA PHE A 25 10.96 21.29 -3.44
C PHE A 25 10.23 22.63 -3.20
N PRO A 26 8.96 22.64 -2.79
CA PRO A 26 8.30 23.89 -2.43
C PRO A 26 9.01 24.59 -1.26
N GLY A 27 9.05 25.91 -1.27
CA GLY A 27 9.59 26.70 -0.16
C GLY A 27 11.08 26.47 0.11
N GLN A 28 11.88 26.17 -0.93
CA GLN A 28 13.29 25.73 -0.86
C GLN A 28 14.19 26.49 0.13
N ASN A 29 13.88 27.75 0.42
CA ASN A 29 14.70 28.66 1.22
C ASN A 29 14.18 28.92 2.65
N ARG A 30 13.09 28.26 3.09
CA ARG A 30 12.52 28.48 4.43
C ARG A 30 12.55 27.20 5.26
N LEU A 31 13.28 27.25 6.37
CA LEU A 31 13.27 26.20 7.39
C LEU A 31 12.07 26.41 8.30
N GLU A 32 10.93 25.84 7.92
CA GLU A 32 9.73 25.80 8.75
C GLU A 32 9.63 24.44 9.45
N VAL A 33 9.31 24.44 10.73
CA VAL A 33 9.07 23.19 11.48
C VAL A 33 7.78 22.56 10.97
N THR A 34 7.86 21.40 10.35
CA THR A 34 6.67 20.60 9.98
C THR A 34 6.34 19.55 11.03
N GLU A 35 7.34 19.16 11.84
CA GLU A 35 7.27 18.10 12.84
C GLU A 35 8.39 18.29 13.87
N THR A 36 8.23 17.69 15.05
CA THR A 36 9.29 17.56 16.05
C THR A 36 9.53 16.08 16.37
N GLU A 37 10.80 15.70 16.48
CA GLU A 37 11.26 14.36 16.88
C GLU A 37 12.04 14.47 18.21
N THR A 38 12.15 13.38 18.97
CA THR A 38 13.05 13.29 20.12
C THR A 38 14.26 12.45 19.73
N ASP A 39 15.47 12.99 19.89
CA ASP A 39 16.69 12.24 19.59
C ASP A 39 17.09 11.27 20.70
N ALA A 40 18.17 10.51 20.46
CA ALA A 40 18.69 9.54 21.41
C ALA A 40 19.17 10.14 22.74
N ALA A 41 19.41 11.46 22.80
CA ALA A 41 19.78 12.18 24.01
C ALA A 41 18.56 12.78 24.73
N GLY A 42 17.33 12.54 24.23
CA GLY A 42 16.10 13.09 24.79
C GLY A 42 15.84 14.55 24.40
N GLN A 43 16.56 15.10 23.42
CA GLN A 43 16.39 16.48 22.98
C GLN A 43 15.37 16.60 21.86
N THR A 44 14.63 17.71 21.84
CA THR A 44 13.71 18.03 20.75
C THR A 44 14.49 18.45 19.51
N VAL A 45 14.24 17.74 18.41
CA VAL A 45 14.78 18.02 17.09
C VAL A 45 13.63 18.54 16.22
N ASN A 46 13.82 19.71 15.64
CA ASN A 46 12.91 20.25 14.65
C ASN A 46 13.13 19.54 13.31
N VAL A 47 12.04 19.22 12.62
CA VAL A 47 12.06 18.50 11.36
C VAL A 47 11.23 19.26 10.31
N ASN A 48 11.83 19.45 9.14
CA ASN A 48 11.14 19.89 7.93
C ASN A 48 11.14 18.73 6.93
N ARG A 49 9.96 18.25 6.53
CA ARG A 49 9.78 17.25 5.48
C ARG A 49 9.12 17.89 4.26
N THR A 50 9.83 17.90 3.14
CA THR A 50 9.33 18.51 1.90
C THR A 50 9.50 17.54 0.74
N ALA A 51 8.40 17.18 0.08
CA ALA A 51 8.41 16.31 -1.10
C ALA A 51 8.62 17.10 -2.39
N CYS A 52 9.43 16.55 -3.30
CA CYS A 52 9.64 17.10 -4.64
C CYS A 52 8.35 16.93 -5.46
N ARG A 53 7.81 18.04 -6.00
CA ARG A 53 6.56 18.04 -6.78
C ARG A 53 6.64 17.21 -8.07
N LYS A 54 7.84 17.02 -8.62
CA LYS A 54 8.06 16.25 -9.85
C LYS A 54 8.14 14.73 -9.63
N CYS A 55 8.71 14.28 -8.51
CA CYS A 55 9.13 12.89 -8.36
C CYS A 55 8.88 12.27 -6.99
N GLY A 56 8.33 13.01 -6.03
CA GLY A 56 8.03 12.51 -4.68
C GLY A 56 9.23 12.34 -3.76
N MET A 57 10.48 12.49 -4.23
CA MET A 57 11.68 12.49 -3.38
C MET A 57 11.47 13.40 -2.17
N VAL A 58 11.75 12.93 -0.96
CA VAL A 58 11.50 13.70 0.26
C VAL A 58 12.82 14.24 0.79
N ARG A 59 12.94 15.56 0.86
CA ARG A 59 14.01 16.24 1.59
C ARG A 59 13.60 16.34 3.05
N ILE A 60 14.42 15.81 3.94
CA ILE A 60 14.22 15.87 5.39
C ILE A 60 15.35 16.67 5.99
N THR A 61 15.06 17.84 6.53
CA THR A 61 16.02 18.67 7.24
C THR A 61 15.74 18.63 8.72
N ARG A 62 16.77 18.32 9.52
CA ARG A 62 16.72 18.25 10.98
C ARG A 62 17.63 19.29 11.60
N TRP A 63 17.18 19.98 12.63
CA TRP A 63 18.02 20.91 13.40
C TRP A 63 17.53 21.00 14.84
N GLN A 64 18.43 21.37 15.74
CA GLN A 64 18.09 21.71 17.12
C GLN A 64 18.05 23.23 17.27
N ALA A 65 17.46 23.70 18.37
CA ALA A 65 17.44 25.12 18.72
C ALA A 65 18.86 25.76 18.67
N PRO A 66 18.97 27.08 18.41
CA PRO A 66 17.87 28.04 18.27
C PRO A 66 17.07 27.91 16.97
N GLU A 67 15.83 28.40 16.99
CA GLU A 67 14.98 28.41 15.79
C GLU A 67 15.57 29.27 14.67
N PRO A 68 15.32 28.92 13.39
CA PRO A 68 15.79 29.71 12.27
C PRO A 68 15.18 31.13 12.34
N GLY A 69 16.03 32.14 12.49
CA GLY A 69 15.61 33.55 12.53
C GLY A 69 15.73 34.24 13.89
N THR A 70 16.07 33.55 14.98
CA THR A 70 16.23 34.17 16.31
C THR A 70 17.62 34.78 16.55
N GLY A 71 18.46 34.89 15.52
CA GLY A 71 19.83 35.42 15.62
C GLY A 71 20.79 34.45 16.31
N GLY A 72 21.48 33.62 15.54
CA GLY A 72 22.46 32.65 16.02
C GLY A 72 22.82 31.63 14.94
N SER A 73 23.98 31.00 15.06
CA SER A 73 24.36 29.87 14.20
C SER A 73 23.71 28.58 14.73
N PHE A 74 23.13 27.78 13.84
CA PHE A 74 22.61 26.45 14.13
C PHE A 74 23.17 25.44 13.12
N CYS A 75 23.13 24.17 13.49
CA CYS A 75 23.50 23.07 12.59
C CYS A 75 22.23 22.41 12.06
N ALA A 76 22.14 22.25 10.74
CA ALA A 76 21.06 21.52 10.10
C ALA A 76 21.62 20.36 9.28
N LEU A 77 21.06 19.17 9.50
CA LEU A 77 21.35 17.97 8.72
C LEU A 77 20.22 17.76 7.71
N THR A 78 20.56 17.72 6.42
CA THR A 78 19.60 17.41 5.37
C THR A 78 19.90 16.04 4.78
N VAL A 79 18.88 15.18 4.73
CA VAL A 79 18.93 13.87 4.06
C VAL A 79 17.82 13.76 3.02
N TYR A 80 18.07 12.99 1.97
CA TYR A 80 17.09 12.70 0.93
C TYR A 80 16.58 11.27 1.09
N LYS A 81 15.27 11.12 1.18
CA LYS A 81 14.60 9.83 1.32
C LYS A 81 13.82 9.53 0.05
N ARG A 82 14.10 8.36 -0.54
CA ARG A 82 13.40 7.85 -1.72
C ARG A 82 11.89 7.69 -1.42
N PRO A 83 11.00 8.08 -2.35
CA PRO A 83 9.56 7.88 -2.20
C PRO A 83 9.20 6.40 -2.29
N GLU A 84 8.01 6.04 -1.81
CA GLU A 84 7.33 4.84 -2.29
C GLU A 84 6.58 5.15 -3.58
N PRO A 85 6.27 4.16 -4.45
CA PRO A 85 5.58 4.39 -5.71
C PRO A 85 4.32 5.26 -5.60
N GLY A 86 3.46 5.03 -4.61
CA GLY A 86 2.25 5.81 -4.38
C GLY A 86 2.47 7.23 -3.89
N ASP A 87 3.69 7.58 -3.45
CA ASP A 87 4.06 8.96 -3.11
C ASP A 87 4.49 9.77 -4.36
N VAL A 88 4.65 9.12 -5.51
CA VAL A 88 5.14 9.74 -6.75
C VAL A 88 3.98 10.30 -7.57
N PRO A 89 3.98 11.60 -7.90
CA PRO A 89 2.96 12.20 -8.75
C PRO A 89 2.94 11.58 -10.15
N GLY A 90 1.74 11.25 -10.66
CA GLY A 90 1.58 10.68 -12.01
C GLY A 90 2.01 9.22 -12.15
N ILE A 91 2.23 8.51 -11.04
CA ILE A 91 2.74 7.13 -11.07
C ILE A 91 1.80 6.17 -11.78
N THR A 92 0.50 6.30 -11.56
CA THR A 92 -0.52 5.41 -12.12
C THR A 92 -0.52 5.52 -13.64
N GLU A 93 -0.52 6.74 -14.17
CA GLU A 93 -0.46 7.00 -15.61
C GLU A 93 0.86 6.49 -16.20
N ARG A 94 2.00 6.74 -15.54
CA ARG A 94 3.30 6.27 -16.04
C ARG A 94 3.38 4.74 -16.07
N ALA A 95 2.86 4.05 -15.05
CA ALA A 95 2.89 2.59 -14.96
C ALA A 95 2.14 1.90 -16.12
N LEU A 96 1.08 2.53 -16.65
CA LEU A 96 0.35 2.02 -17.83
C LEU A 96 1.21 2.01 -19.11
N HIS A 97 2.23 2.86 -19.17
CA HIS A 97 3.12 3.00 -20.33
C HIS A 97 4.42 2.22 -20.20
N VAL A 98 4.67 1.55 -19.07
CA VAL A 98 5.82 0.67 -18.91
C VAL A 98 5.68 -0.51 -19.87
N THR A 99 6.69 -0.74 -20.68
CA THR A 99 6.76 -1.86 -21.63
C THR A 99 7.23 -3.13 -20.92
N GLU A 100 6.94 -4.29 -21.51
CA GLU A 100 7.47 -5.58 -21.03
C GLU A 100 9.01 -5.60 -21.03
N GLN A 101 9.65 -4.95 -22.01
CA GLN A 101 11.10 -4.85 -22.07
C GLN A 101 11.67 -4.02 -20.91
N GLU A 102 11.09 -2.85 -20.63
CA GLU A 102 11.52 -2.01 -19.50
C GLU A 102 11.34 -2.74 -18.16
N LEU A 103 10.25 -3.49 -17.99
CA LEU A 103 10.03 -4.31 -16.82
C LEU A 103 11.07 -5.44 -16.72
N ALA A 104 11.33 -6.17 -17.80
CA ALA A 104 12.31 -7.25 -17.83
C ALA A 104 13.72 -6.75 -17.49
N ASP A 105 14.16 -5.64 -18.09
CA ASP A 105 15.46 -5.03 -17.82
C ASP A 105 15.58 -4.59 -16.36
N PHE A 106 14.52 -3.98 -15.81
CA PHE A 106 14.49 -3.56 -14.41
C PHE A 106 14.56 -4.76 -13.46
N VAL A 107 13.74 -5.79 -13.71
CA VAL A 107 13.69 -7.03 -12.91
C VAL A 107 15.04 -7.75 -12.92
N ALA A 108 15.70 -7.84 -14.09
CA ALA A 108 17.04 -8.41 -14.22
C ALA A 108 18.07 -7.62 -13.40
N ALA A 109 18.05 -6.28 -13.47
CA ALA A 109 18.94 -5.42 -12.70
C ALA A 109 18.73 -5.54 -11.17
N HIS A 110 17.57 -6.02 -10.72
CA HIS A 110 17.22 -6.22 -9.31
C HIS A 110 17.39 -7.67 -8.83
N GLY A 111 18.18 -8.48 -9.56
CA GLY A 111 18.56 -9.82 -9.11
C GLY A 111 17.65 -10.94 -9.59
N PHE A 112 16.77 -10.68 -10.57
CA PHE A 112 15.86 -11.67 -11.15
C PHE A 112 16.12 -11.83 -12.66
N PRO A 113 17.28 -12.37 -13.08
CA PRO A 113 17.68 -12.41 -14.50
C PRO A 113 16.77 -13.30 -15.38
N GLY A 114 15.97 -14.20 -14.77
CA GLY A 114 14.97 -15.01 -15.47
C GLY A 114 13.68 -14.26 -15.82
N GLY A 115 13.57 -12.97 -15.46
CA GLY A 115 12.38 -12.16 -15.68
C GLY A 115 11.23 -12.51 -14.73
N VAL A 116 10.01 -12.18 -15.14
CA VAL A 116 8.78 -12.49 -14.38
C VAL A 116 8.51 -13.99 -14.42
N PRO A 117 8.34 -14.68 -13.26
CA PRO A 117 8.07 -16.12 -13.24
C PRO A 117 6.77 -16.48 -13.96
N ALA A 118 6.75 -17.60 -14.69
CA ALA A 118 5.59 -18.05 -15.48
C ALA A 118 4.30 -18.30 -14.67
N GLY A 119 4.42 -18.46 -13.34
CA GLY A 119 3.28 -18.63 -12.43
C GLY A 119 2.61 -17.32 -12.00
N PHE A 120 3.11 -16.17 -12.43
CA PHE A 120 2.57 -14.86 -12.09
C PHE A 120 1.46 -14.49 -13.07
N ALA A 121 0.43 -13.82 -12.56
CA ALA A 121 -0.61 -13.23 -13.36
C ALA A 121 -0.02 -12.12 -14.25
N PRO A 122 -0.43 -12.03 -15.52
CA PRO A 122 -0.01 -10.94 -16.38
C PRO A 122 -0.54 -9.61 -15.85
N ASP A 123 0.18 -8.51 -16.12
CA ASP A 123 -0.39 -7.17 -15.96
C ASP A 123 -1.40 -6.94 -17.08
N ARG A 124 -2.64 -6.65 -16.68
CA ARG A 124 -3.80 -6.44 -17.55
C ARG A 124 -4.44 -5.08 -17.30
N ARG A 125 -3.77 -4.10 -16.67
CA ARG A 125 -4.41 -2.83 -16.26
C ARG A 125 -5.06 -2.07 -17.42
N THR A 126 -4.53 -2.21 -18.62
CA THR A 126 -5.04 -1.55 -19.85
C THR A 126 -6.13 -2.32 -20.57
N THR A 127 -6.33 -3.61 -20.25
CA THR A 127 -7.27 -4.51 -20.95
C THR A 127 -8.31 -5.13 -20.03
N ALA A 128 -8.10 -5.11 -18.72
CA ALA A 128 -9.02 -5.67 -17.74
C ALA A 128 -10.28 -4.81 -17.65
N ALA A 129 -11.44 -5.47 -17.64
CA ALA A 129 -12.70 -4.86 -17.25
C ALA A 129 -12.93 -5.09 -15.75
N GLU A 130 -13.89 -4.37 -15.18
CA GLU A 130 -14.38 -4.69 -13.84
C GLU A 130 -15.04 -6.07 -13.84
N GLU A 131 -14.64 -6.93 -12.90
CA GLU A 131 -15.15 -8.28 -12.74
C GLU A 131 -15.98 -8.36 -11.44
N HIS A 132 -17.20 -8.88 -11.54
CA HIS A 132 -18.09 -9.10 -10.41
C HIS A 132 -18.33 -10.59 -10.19
N LEU A 133 -18.18 -11.04 -8.94
CA LEU A 133 -18.45 -12.41 -8.54
C LEU A 133 -19.41 -12.42 -7.36
N ASP A 134 -20.47 -13.21 -7.46
CA ASP A 134 -21.35 -13.53 -6.34
C ASP A 134 -20.96 -14.90 -5.78
N LEU A 135 -20.42 -14.92 -4.57
CA LEU A 135 -19.89 -16.10 -3.91
C LEU A 135 -20.68 -16.43 -2.64
N ALA A 136 -20.71 -17.71 -2.29
CA ALA A 136 -21.14 -18.18 -0.98
C ALA A 136 -19.93 -18.73 -0.23
N VAL A 137 -19.47 -18.03 0.80
CA VAL A 137 -18.28 -18.40 1.57
C VAL A 137 -18.71 -19.07 2.87
N ARG A 138 -18.21 -20.27 3.16
CA ARG A 138 -18.43 -20.92 4.45
C ARG A 138 -17.56 -20.26 5.52
N VAL A 139 -18.19 -19.47 6.39
CA VAL A 139 -17.52 -18.86 7.54
C VAL A 139 -17.49 -19.85 8.70
N ARG A 140 -16.31 -19.95 9.32
CA ARG A 140 -16.09 -20.69 10.56
C ARG A 140 -15.32 -19.82 11.54
N ALA A 141 -15.69 -19.88 12.82
CA ALA A 141 -15.07 -19.06 13.87
C ALA A 141 -15.05 -17.54 13.55
N GLY A 142 -16.02 -17.08 12.76
CA GLY A 142 -16.19 -15.68 12.39
C GLY A 142 -15.16 -15.14 11.42
N GLN A 143 -14.52 -15.99 10.62
CA GLN A 143 -13.46 -15.54 9.71
C GLN A 143 -13.37 -16.33 8.39
N PHE A 144 -12.81 -15.69 7.37
CA PHE A 144 -12.33 -16.27 6.12
C PHE A 144 -11.10 -15.49 5.64
N VAL A 145 -10.35 -16.03 4.68
CA VAL A 145 -9.04 -15.47 4.29
C VAL A 145 -8.98 -15.23 2.79
N LEU A 146 -8.31 -14.17 2.35
CA LEU A 146 -7.84 -13.97 0.98
C LEU A 146 -6.33 -14.23 0.97
N LEU A 147 -5.87 -15.18 0.16
CA LEU A 147 -4.48 -15.60 0.06
C LEU A 147 -3.97 -15.38 -1.35
N ASP A 148 -2.72 -14.96 -1.48
CA ASP A 148 -1.95 -15.18 -2.69
C ASP A 148 -1.76 -16.70 -2.92
N ARG A 149 -1.74 -17.14 -4.18
CA ARG A 149 -1.64 -18.57 -4.54
C ARG A 149 -0.45 -19.29 -3.88
N THR A 150 0.64 -18.60 -3.57
CA THR A 150 1.81 -19.23 -2.94
C THR A 150 1.77 -19.20 -1.41
N ARG A 151 0.69 -18.69 -0.81
CA ARG A 151 0.55 -18.52 0.64
C ARG A 151 -0.40 -19.55 1.22
N SER A 152 -0.32 -19.71 2.54
CA SER A 152 -1.08 -20.68 3.31
C SER A 152 -1.79 -19.99 4.48
N LEU A 153 -2.76 -20.69 5.10
CA LEU A 153 -3.43 -20.18 6.30
C LEU A 153 -2.44 -19.86 7.44
N GLY A 154 -1.35 -20.62 7.56
CA GLY A 154 -0.32 -20.41 8.59
C GLY A 154 0.46 -19.10 8.45
N ASP A 155 0.36 -18.41 7.31
CA ASP A 155 0.98 -17.09 7.11
C ASP A 155 0.23 -15.96 7.83
N ILE A 156 -1.04 -16.17 8.20
CA ILE A 156 -1.90 -15.16 8.85
C ILE A 156 -2.64 -15.68 10.08
N LEU A 157 -2.62 -17.00 10.34
CA LEU A 157 -3.25 -17.60 11.52
C LEU A 157 -2.21 -18.33 12.40
N PRO A 158 -2.07 -17.92 13.68
CA PRO A 158 -2.70 -16.77 14.34
C PRO A 158 -2.24 -15.43 13.72
N VAL A 159 -3.03 -14.36 13.91
CA VAL A 159 -2.72 -13.02 13.37
C VAL A 159 -1.36 -12.55 13.90
N PRO A 160 -0.37 -12.32 13.02
CA PRO A 160 0.95 -11.87 13.45
C PRO A 160 0.89 -10.46 14.06
N ALA A 161 1.73 -10.19 15.05
CA ALA A 161 1.76 -8.88 15.73
C ALA A 161 2.13 -7.69 14.82
N TYR A 162 2.73 -7.96 13.66
CA TYR A 162 3.10 -6.95 12.66
C TYR A 162 2.04 -6.78 11.55
N ALA A 163 0.90 -7.48 11.65
CA ALA A 163 -0.17 -7.33 10.68
C ALA A 163 -0.75 -5.91 10.71
N GLU A 164 -1.00 -5.35 9.54
CA GLU A 164 -1.78 -4.12 9.42
C GLU A 164 -3.24 -4.45 9.71
N SER A 165 -3.90 -3.65 10.57
CA SER A 165 -5.27 -3.90 11.01
C SER A 165 -6.17 -2.70 10.75
N ALA A 166 -7.36 -2.97 10.23
CA ALA A 166 -8.44 -2.00 10.05
C ALA A 166 -9.73 -2.48 10.74
N GLY A 167 -9.60 -3.23 11.85
CA GLY A 167 -10.72 -3.66 12.71
C GLY A 167 -11.56 -4.82 12.17
N LEU A 168 -11.95 -4.80 10.89
CA LEU A 168 -12.64 -5.93 10.23
C LEU A 168 -11.75 -6.70 9.26
N ILE A 169 -10.51 -6.25 9.09
CA ILE A 169 -9.51 -6.92 8.26
C ILE A 169 -8.15 -6.79 8.95
N ASP A 170 -7.40 -7.89 8.97
CA ASP A 170 -5.98 -7.91 9.27
C ASP A 170 -5.21 -8.42 8.06
N ALA A 171 -4.03 -7.87 7.75
CA ALA A 171 -3.23 -8.40 6.67
C ALA A 171 -1.73 -8.32 6.87
N VAL A 172 -1.08 -9.22 6.13
CA VAL A 172 0.35 -9.25 5.88
C VAL A 172 0.56 -9.38 4.37
N PRO A 173 1.78 -9.19 3.85
CA PRO A 173 2.05 -9.44 2.44
C PRO A 173 1.58 -10.84 1.99
N GLY A 174 0.66 -10.84 1.03
CA GLY A 174 0.07 -12.02 0.40
C GLY A 174 -1.07 -12.69 1.18
N ALA A 175 -1.53 -12.13 2.29
CA ALA A 175 -2.63 -12.72 3.06
C ALA A 175 -3.45 -11.67 3.81
N ALA A 176 -4.77 -11.74 3.70
CA ALA A 176 -5.70 -10.90 4.45
C ALA A 176 -6.79 -11.75 5.12
N LEU A 177 -7.01 -11.55 6.41
CA LEU A 177 -8.02 -12.20 7.24
C LEU A 177 -9.21 -11.24 7.43
N PHE A 178 -10.42 -11.72 7.18
CA PHE A 178 -11.64 -10.93 7.27
C PHE A 178 -12.51 -11.38 8.44
N TRP A 179 -13.12 -10.42 9.13
CA TRP A 179 -13.98 -10.62 10.29
C TRP A 179 -15.43 -10.22 9.98
N PRO A 180 -16.21 -11.04 9.26
CA PRO A 180 -17.63 -10.78 9.04
C PRO A 180 -18.45 -10.84 10.33
N LEU A 181 -19.66 -10.29 10.30
CA LEU A 181 -20.60 -10.33 11.43
C LEU A 181 -21.13 -11.74 11.73
N VAL A 182 -21.13 -12.64 10.73
CA VAL A 182 -21.56 -14.03 10.88
C VAL A 182 -20.45 -14.85 11.54
N ARG A 183 -20.78 -15.59 12.61
CA ARG A 183 -19.82 -16.46 13.32
C ARG A 183 -19.62 -17.80 12.62
N ASP A 184 -20.68 -18.46 12.23
CA ASP A 184 -20.64 -19.74 11.53
C ASP A 184 -21.80 -19.82 10.54
N GLY A 185 -21.53 -20.31 9.33
CA GLY A 185 -22.57 -20.49 8.31
C GLY A 185 -22.12 -20.04 6.92
N ASP A 186 -23.08 -19.94 6.01
CA ASP A 186 -22.82 -19.48 4.65
C ASP A 186 -23.01 -17.96 4.59
N LEU A 187 -21.99 -17.27 4.08
CA LEU A 187 -21.97 -15.83 3.89
C LEU A 187 -22.11 -15.51 2.40
N PRO A 188 -23.17 -14.80 1.99
CA PRO A 188 -23.20 -14.13 0.68
C PRO A 188 -22.10 -13.07 0.63
N LEU A 189 -21.15 -13.26 -0.28
CA LEU A 189 -20.03 -12.36 -0.52
C LEU A 189 -20.01 -11.95 -1.99
N ALA A 190 -20.31 -10.68 -2.25
CA ALA A 190 -20.01 -10.07 -3.54
C ALA A 190 -18.52 -9.69 -3.58
N VAL A 191 -17.86 -9.94 -4.70
CA VAL A 191 -16.47 -9.53 -4.94
C VAL A 191 -16.42 -8.69 -6.20
N THR A 192 -15.87 -7.48 -6.11
CA THR A 192 -15.58 -6.61 -7.25
C THR A 192 -14.08 -6.50 -7.41
N ILE A 193 -13.56 -6.88 -8.58
CA ILE A 193 -12.14 -6.71 -8.95
C ILE A 193 -12.10 -5.67 -10.06
N SER A 194 -11.47 -4.53 -9.81
CA SER A 194 -11.51 -3.38 -10.72
C SER A 194 -10.09 -2.88 -11.04
N PRO A 195 -9.81 -2.47 -12.28
CA PRO A 195 -8.53 -1.81 -12.62
C PRO A 195 -8.42 -0.41 -12.01
N THR A 196 -9.55 0.21 -11.65
CA THR A 196 -9.63 1.57 -11.08
C THR A 196 -10.32 1.54 -9.72
N PRO A 197 -10.13 2.54 -8.85
CA PRO A 197 -10.81 2.62 -7.57
C PRO A 197 -12.34 2.67 -7.77
N PRO A 198 -13.10 1.68 -7.28
CA PRO A 198 -14.55 1.74 -7.33
C PRO A 198 -15.08 2.72 -6.29
N GLU A 199 -16.27 3.27 -6.52
CA GLU A 199 -16.96 4.13 -5.55
C GLU A 199 -17.36 3.32 -4.30
N PRO A 200 -17.25 3.92 -3.09
CA PRO A 200 -17.73 3.27 -1.88
C PRO A 200 -19.25 3.06 -1.92
N VAL A 201 -19.69 1.81 -1.74
CA VAL A 201 -21.11 1.48 -1.62
C VAL A 201 -21.61 1.82 -0.21
N ARG A 202 -22.28 2.96 -0.06
CA ARG A 202 -22.71 3.52 1.24
C ARG A 202 -23.89 2.81 1.91
N THR A 203 -24.49 1.82 1.26
CA THR A 203 -25.61 1.05 1.84
C THR A 203 -25.17 -0.01 2.86
N TYR A 204 -23.87 -0.10 3.14
CA TYR A 204 -23.30 -1.03 4.13
C TYR A 204 -23.00 -0.31 5.43
N ASP A 205 -23.18 -1.01 6.56
CA ASP A 205 -23.08 -0.42 7.90
C ASP A 205 -21.64 -0.10 8.30
N ARG A 206 -20.69 -0.92 7.83
CA ARG A 206 -19.27 -0.75 8.08
C ARG A 206 -18.50 -0.91 6.80
N ILE A 207 -17.50 -0.05 6.62
CA ILE A 207 -16.59 -0.03 5.48
C ILE A 207 -15.21 0.17 6.05
N VAL A 208 -14.29 -0.74 5.75
CA VAL A 208 -12.88 -0.62 6.14
C VAL A 208 -12.00 -0.85 4.93
N GLU A 209 -10.82 -0.23 4.95
CA GLU A 209 -9.85 -0.30 3.87
C GLU A 209 -8.47 -0.62 4.42
N LEU A 210 -7.71 -1.43 3.68
CA LEU A 210 -6.28 -1.60 3.91
C LEU A 210 -5.54 -1.87 2.61
N SER A 211 -4.22 -1.78 2.64
CA SER A 211 -3.37 -2.23 1.55
C SER A 211 -2.88 -3.67 1.76
N CYS A 212 -2.83 -4.47 0.70
CA CYS A 212 -2.22 -5.79 0.71
C CYS A 212 -1.43 -6.02 -0.58
N ARG A 213 -0.22 -6.55 -0.44
CA ARG A 213 0.64 -6.87 -1.59
C ARG A 213 0.47 -8.34 -1.99
N PHE A 214 0.13 -8.61 -3.23
CA PHE A 214 0.09 -9.94 -3.82
C PHE A 214 1.36 -10.21 -4.61
N GLN A 215 2.03 -11.32 -4.33
CA GLN A 215 3.29 -11.72 -4.97
C GLN A 215 3.08 -12.28 -6.37
N THR A 216 2.00 -13.04 -6.61
CA THR A 216 1.75 -13.68 -7.90
C THR A 216 0.63 -13.01 -8.68
N GLY A 217 -0.20 -12.19 -8.05
CA GLY A 217 -1.40 -11.63 -8.69
C GLY A 217 -2.52 -12.64 -8.90
N HIS A 218 -2.34 -13.87 -8.43
CA HIS A 218 -3.40 -14.86 -8.31
C HIS A 218 -3.83 -14.95 -6.85
N ALA A 219 -5.06 -14.52 -6.58
CA ALA A 219 -5.62 -14.57 -5.24
C ALA A 219 -6.71 -15.65 -5.15
N VAL A 220 -6.86 -16.23 -3.97
CA VAL A 220 -7.88 -17.22 -3.65
C VAL A 220 -8.55 -16.85 -2.34
N LEU A 221 -9.88 -16.96 -2.28
CA LEU A 221 -10.60 -16.94 -1.02
C LEU A 221 -10.55 -18.34 -0.41
N ARG A 222 -10.15 -18.43 0.86
CA ARG A 222 -9.96 -19.67 1.61
C ARG A 222 -10.87 -19.70 2.83
N GLU A 223 -11.67 -20.75 2.91
CA GLU A 223 -12.41 -21.13 4.11
C GLU A 223 -11.47 -21.90 5.07
N LEU A 224 -11.56 -21.66 6.39
CA LEU A 224 -10.59 -22.22 7.36
C LEU A 224 -10.45 -23.75 7.34
N ALA A 225 -11.56 -24.44 7.11
CA ALA A 225 -11.64 -25.90 7.04
C ALA A 225 -12.48 -26.33 5.84
N GLY A 226 -12.42 -25.54 4.76
CA GLY A 226 -13.29 -25.71 3.61
C GLY A 226 -12.55 -25.57 2.30
N ARG A 227 -13.24 -25.03 1.30
CA ARG A 227 -12.73 -24.95 -0.08
C ARG A 227 -11.87 -23.71 -0.31
N GLU A 228 -11.14 -23.77 -1.41
CA GLU A 228 -10.59 -22.59 -2.09
C GLU A 228 -11.56 -22.13 -3.17
N LEU A 229 -11.77 -20.82 -3.24
CA LEU A 229 -12.55 -20.14 -4.25
C LEU A 229 -11.58 -19.23 -5.02
N PRO A 230 -11.06 -19.67 -6.18
CA PRO A 230 -10.12 -18.87 -6.94
C PRO A 230 -10.79 -17.61 -7.46
N LEU A 231 -10.09 -16.48 -7.35
CA LEU A 231 -10.49 -15.24 -8.00
C LEU A 231 -9.87 -15.17 -9.41
N PRO A 232 -10.47 -14.38 -10.32
CA PRO A 232 -9.81 -13.98 -11.54
C PRO A 232 -8.42 -13.35 -11.28
N PRO A 233 -7.49 -13.42 -12.24
CA PRO A 233 -6.18 -12.78 -12.09
C PRO A 233 -6.34 -11.29 -11.78
N LEU A 234 -5.57 -10.77 -10.83
CA LEU A 234 -5.72 -9.38 -10.44
C LEU A 234 -5.26 -8.43 -11.58
N PRO A 235 -5.89 -7.25 -11.78
CA PRO A 235 -5.65 -6.40 -12.95
C PRO A 235 -4.20 -5.97 -13.15
N ALA A 236 -3.48 -5.65 -12.08
CA ALA A 236 -2.06 -5.29 -12.09
C ALA A 236 -1.08 -6.46 -12.00
N GLY A 237 -1.53 -7.71 -12.15
CA GLY A 237 -0.70 -8.88 -11.90
C GLY A 237 -0.24 -8.92 -10.44
N HIS A 238 1.06 -9.08 -10.20
CA HIS A 238 1.64 -8.94 -8.86
C HIS A 238 1.83 -7.47 -8.49
N GLY A 239 1.62 -7.14 -7.22
CA GLY A 239 1.81 -5.78 -6.74
C GLY A 239 0.93 -5.42 -5.56
N ASP A 240 0.79 -4.12 -5.35
CA ASP A 240 0.06 -3.55 -4.24
C ASP A 240 -1.41 -3.30 -4.64
N TYR A 241 -2.32 -3.75 -3.77
CA TYR A 241 -3.76 -3.65 -3.96
C TYR A 241 -4.39 -3.01 -2.74
N ARG A 242 -5.42 -2.21 -2.96
CA ARG A 242 -6.32 -1.81 -1.88
C ARG A 242 -7.45 -2.82 -1.78
N LEU A 243 -7.74 -3.23 -0.55
CA LEU A 243 -8.87 -4.05 -0.19
C LEU A 243 -9.87 -3.17 0.55
N ARG A 244 -11.11 -3.11 0.07
CA ARG A 244 -12.22 -2.48 0.80
C ARG A 244 -13.26 -3.53 1.15
N PHE A 245 -13.50 -3.74 2.43
CA PHE A 245 -14.48 -4.69 2.92
C PHE A 245 -15.68 -3.95 3.51
N HIS A 246 -16.84 -4.29 2.98
CA HIS A 246 -18.13 -3.78 3.40
C HIS A 246 -18.91 -4.88 4.10
N THR A 247 -19.51 -4.58 5.25
CA THR A 247 -20.31 -5.56 6.00
C THR A 247 -21.68 -4.99 6.36
N LYS A 248 -22.71 -5.84 6.23
CA LYS A 248 -24.06 -5.63 6.76
C LYS A 248 -24.66 -7.00 7.14
N PRO A 249 -25.77 -7.08 7.91
CA PRO A 249 -26.36 -8.36 8.28
C PRO A 249 -26.74 -9.27 7.11
N SER A 250 -27.10 -8.70 5.96
CA SER A 250 -27.53 -9.47 4.77
C SER A 250 -26.40 -9.96 3.87
N GLY A 251 -25.14 -9.61 4.16
CA GLY A 251 -23.99 -10.06 3.37
C GLY A 251 -22.82 -9.09 3.40
N CYS A 252 -21.78 -9.44 2.65
CA CYS A 252 -20.58 -8.62 2.54
C CYS A 252 -20.26 -8.29 1.07
N LEU A 253 -19.50 -7.22 0.88
CA LEU A 253 -18.88 -6.86 -0.39
C LEU A 253 -17.39 -6.66 -0.17
N LEU A 254 -16.57 -7.29 -1.01
CA LEU A 254 -15.14 -7.09 -1.08
C LEU A 254 -14.78 -6.42 -2.40
N GLN A 255 -14.21 -5.22 -2.36
CA GLN A 255 -13.67 -4.55 -3.53
C GLN A 255 -12.14 -4.62 -3.52
N LEU A 256 -11.54 -4.95 -4.66
CA LEU A 256 -10.10 -5.01 -4.85
C LEU A 256 -9.70 -4.19 -6.08
N TRP A 257 -8.71 -3.32 -5.95
CA TRP A 257 -8.14 -2.60 -7.07
C TRP A 257 -6.65 -2.34 -6.85
N ASN A 258 -5.90 -2.13 -7.93
CA ASN A 258 -4.49 -1.76 -7.81
C ASN A 258 -4.36 -0.39 -7.17
N GLN A 259 -3.51 -0.29 -6.15
CA GLN A 259 -3.10 0.99 -5.60
C GLN A 259 -1.61 0.93 -5.28
N PRO A 260 -0.77 1.74 -5.94
CA PRO A 260 0.65 1.80 -5.62
C PRO A 260 0.87 2.07 -4.13
N ARG A 261 1.81 1.34 -3.52
CA ARG A 261 2.08 1.47 -2.08
C ARG A 261 2.50 2.89 -1.73
N THR A 262 1.87 3.45 -0.70
CA THR A 262 2.27 4.71 -0.09
C THR A 262 2.98 4.42 1.22
N LYS A 263 3.85 5.31 1.70
CA LYS A 263 4.28 5.18 3.10
C LYS A 263 3.05 5.32 4.01
N PRO A 264 3.01 4.59 5.15
CA PRO A 264 2.10 4.96 6.22
C PRO A 264 2.30 6.45 6.49
N LYS A 265 1.22 7.22 6.46
CA LYS A 265 1.27 8.55 7.07
C LYS A 265 1.55 8.26 8.54
N GLU A 266 2.76 8.58 9.01
CA GLU A 266 3.03 8.64 10.45
C GLU A 266 1.92 9.57 11.00
N LEU A 267 0.92 8.97 11.66
CA LEU A 267 -0.16 9.72 12.28
C LEU A 267 0.51 10.53 13.38
N LEU A 268 0.76 11.80 13.05
CA LEU A 268 1.18 12.83 13.98
C LEU A 268 0.18 12.79 15.13
N CYS A 269 0.62 12.37 16.32
CA CYS A 269 -0.10 12.76 17.52
C CYS A 269 -0.17 14.30 17.46
N PRO A 270 -1.37 14.92 17.50
CA PRO A 270 -1.41 16.33 17.82
C PRO A 270 -0.64 16.49 19.15
N PRO A 271 0.18 17.54 19.30
CA PRO A 271 0.76 17.84 20.60
C PRO A 271 -0.40 17.85 21.62
N PRO A 272 -0.21 17.32 22.83
CA PRO A 272 -1.23 17.47 23.87
C PRO A 272 -1.58 18.94 23.95
N GLY A 273 -2.81 19.28 23.58
CA GLY A 273 -3.30 20.64 23.72
C GLY A 273 -3.24 20.97 25.19
N ASP A 274 -2.52 22.04 25.53
CA ASP A 274 -2.56 22.60 26.88
C ASP A 274 -4.03 22.84 27.26
N PRO A 275 -4.51 22.30 28.40
CA PRO A 275 -5.77 22.74 28.96
C PRO A 275 -5.56 24.17 29.46
N GLY A 276 -6.04 25.13 28.66
CA GLY A 276 -6.28 26.51 29.10
C GLY A 276 -7.45 26.61 30.06
#